data_AF-A0A7S3VYG2-F1
#
_entry.id   AF-A0A7S3VYG2-F1
#
_cell.length_a   1.000
_cell.length_b   1.000
_cell.length_c   1.000
_cell.angle_alpha   90.00
_cell.angle_beta   90.00
_cell.angle_gamma   90.00
#
_symmetry.space_group_name_H-M   'P 1'
#
loop_
_entity.id
_entity.type
_entity.pdbx_description
1 polymer ?
#
loop_
_entity_poly.entity_id
_entity_poly.type
_entity_poly.pdbx_seq_one_letter_code
_entity_poly.pdbx_strand_id
1 'polypeptide(L)'
;EAYTARRRETGWADSMYASSAIAARWLSVSDPGGAAEGDLDGGREWTPEALDDEWAELLAALPNVDEDRIHAALLGGVPDAKRPRVWLEFSGAAQAMAARPTLYADLLEQVAASSASGRAETAVHSQIENDLRRTQVDRSARGASSRGERAGGSRSGGEGTGGESDESEALGALRRVLRAFAAFSPSVSYVQGMNFIASGLLSQLDEAEAFWMLTLVVAEWLPGHFSPTMRGNAVDCHVLGALSRADCPHLAERLEALDVTVPLLATRWFL
;
A
#
# COMPACT_ATOMS: atom_id res chain seq x y z
N GLU A 1 12.50 18.91 -7.41
CA GLU A 1 12.42 20.28 -6.85
C GLU A 1 11.00 20.84 -6.78
N ALA A 2 10.24 20.98 -7.87
CA ALA A 2 8.85 21.48 -7.79
C ALA A 2 7.87 20.53 -7.05
N TYR A 3 8.08 19.22 -7.13
CA TYR A 3 7.27 18.22 -6.42
C TYR A 3 7.55 18.20 -4.90
N THR A 4 8.83 18.30 -4.51
CA THR A 4 9.27 18.42 -3.11
C THR A 4 8.90 19.77 -2.50
N ALA A 5 8.78 20.84 -3.29
CA ALA A 5 8.28 22.12 -2.83
C ALA A 5 6.76 22.08 -2.50
N ARG A 6 5.96 21.41 -3.35
CA ARG A 6 4.52 21.23 -3.11
C ARG A 6 4.19 20.25 -1.97
N ARG A 7 5.12 19.32 -1.66
CA ARG A 7 5.08 18.41 -0.50
C ARG A 7 5.07 19.15 0.85
N ARG A 8 5.58 20.40 0.91
CA ARG A 8 5.55 21.27 2.10
C ARG A 8 4.31 22.16 2.18
N GLU A 9 3.64 22.44 1.06
CA GLU A 9 2.51 23.38 1.00
C GLU A 9 1.20 22.81 1.58
N THR A 10 1.04 21.49 1.62
CA THR A 10 -0.19 20.86 2.14
C THR A 10 -0.18 20.65 3.66
N GLY A 11 0.97 20.82 4.34
CA GLY A 11 1.15 20.55 5.79
C GLY A 11 0.82 19.12 6.22
N TRP A 12 0.50 18.26 5.26
CA TRP A 12 -0.12 16.97 5.47
C TRP A 12 0.92 15.91 5.87
N ALA A 13 2.01 15.87 5.11
CA ALA A 13 3.21 15.10 5.41
C ALA A 13 3.79 15.50 6.76
N ASP A 14 4.01 16.80 7.00
CA ASP A 14 4.63 17.32 8.23
C ASP A 14 3.84 16.93 9.50
N SER A 15 2.50 16.88 9.44
CA SER A 15 1.65 16.42 10.55
C SER A 15 1.62 14.90 10.72
N MET A 16 1.91 14.11 9.69
CA MET A 16 2.04 12.64 9.76
C MET A 16 3.42 12.26 10.33
N TYR A 17 4.46 13.01 9.94
CA TYR A 17 5.86 12.78 10.35
C TYR A 17 6.20 13.29 11.74
N ALA A 18 5.50 14.29 12.25
CA ALA A 18 5.71 14.78 13.62
C ALA A 18 5.48 13.70 14.71
N SER A 19 4.80 12.60 14.38
CA SER A 19 4.40 11.57 15.35
C SER A 19 5.08 10.21 15.19
N SER A 20 5.85 9.95 14.12
CA SER A 20 6.56 8.67 13.93
C SER A 20 8.06 8.88 13.76
N ALA A 21 8.81 8.66 14.84
CA ALA A 21 10.27 8.68 14.83
C ALA A 21 10.85 7.59 13.90
N ILE A 22 10.13 6.47 13.70
CA ILE A 22 10.55 5.36 12.85
C ILE A 22 10.36 5.71 11.37
N ALA A 23 9.18 6.17 10.95
CA ALA A 23 8.92 6.54 9.55
C ALA A 23 9.76 7.76 9.12
N ALA A 24 9.97 8.73 10.01
CA ALA A 24 10.83 9.88 9.76
C ALA A 24 12.32 9.46 9.62
N ARG A 25 12.79 8.51 10.44
CA ARG A 25 14.18 8.02 10.40
C ARG A 25 14.47 7.20 9.14
N TRP A 26 13.56 6.31 8.75
CA TRP A 26 13.69 5.47 7.55
C TRP A 26 13.64 6.29 6.25
N LEU A 27 12.82 7.33 6.18
CA LEU A 27 12.74 8.21 5.01
C LEU A 27 13.79 9.33 5.01
N SER A 28 14.49 9.55 6.13
CA SER A 28 15.59 10.52 6.23
C SER A 28 16.94 9.97 5.77
N VAL A 29 17.01 8.68 5.38
CA VAL A 29 18.20 8.10 4.73
C VAL A 29 18.35 8.73 3.34
N SER A 30 19.01 9.88 3.34
CA SER A 30 19.59 10.48 2.15
C SER A 30 20.94 9.82 1.94
N ASP A 31 21.06 9.07 0.83
CA ASP A 31 22.28 8.45 0.33
C ASP A 31 22.82 7.28 1.18
N PRO A 32 22.71 6.01 0.73
CA PRO A 32 23.50 4.93 1.29
C PRO A 32 24.94 5.14 0.82
N GLY A 33 25.64 6.05 1.48
CA GLY A 33 27.06 6.24 1.28
C GLY A 33 27.79 4.92 1.53
N GLY A 34 28.10 4.21 0.46
CA GLY A 34 29.13 3.16 0.42
C GLY A 34 29.01 2.03 1.44
N ALA A 35 27.80 1.53 1.72
CA ALA A 35 27.70 0.21 2.33
C ALA A 35 28.11 -0.82 1.27
N ALA A 36 29.33 -1.35 1.42
CA ALA A 36 29.82 -2.45 0.60
C ALA A 36 28.80 -3.60 0.61
N GLU A 37 28.59 -4.26 -0.53
CA GLU A 37 27.86 -5.53 -0.69
C GLU A 37 28.58 -6.66 0.07
N GLY A 38 28.68 -6.52 1.40
CA GLY A 38 29.17 -7.51 2.33
C GLY A 38 27.99 -8.03 3.13
N ASP A 39 27.53 -9.23 2.77
CA ASP A 39 26.73 -10.14 3.59
C ASP A 39 25.61 -9.47 4.41
N LEU A 40 24.62 -8.87 3.73
CA LEU A 40 23.47 -8.18 4.36
C LEU A 40 22.56 -9.11 5.19
N ASP A 41 22.72 -10.43 5.04
CA ASP A 41 22.08 -11.47 5.82
C ASP A 41 22.90 -11.82 7.09
N GLY A 42 24.19 -11.49 7.13
CA GLY A 42 25.11 -12.05 8.13
C GLY A 42 25.15 -13.59 8.09
N GLY A 43 24.78 -14.20 6.96
CA GLY A 43 24.66 -15.65 6.77
C GLY A 43 23.59 -16.34 7.62
N ARG A 44 22.50 -15.65 7.99
CA ARG A 44 21.45 -16.19 8.87
C ARG A 44 20.39 -16.94 8.05
N GLU A 45 20.48 -18.26 8.03
CA GLU A 45 19.46 -19.09 7.39
C GLU A 45 18.13 -19.02 8.15
N TRP A 46 17.10 -18.44 7.52
CA TRP A 46 15.77 -18.27 8.13
C TRP A 46 14.89 -19.50 7.91
N THR A 47 14.55 -20.20 8.99
CA THR A 47 13.40 -21.12 8.98
C THR A 47 12.09 -20.34 9.21
N PRO A 48 10.93 -20.84 8.75
CA PRO A 48 9.64 -20.19 9.00
C PRO A 48 9.39 -19.90 10.48
N GLU A 49 9.77 -20.82 11.38
CA GLU A 49 9.59 -20.67 12.82
C GLU A 49 10.53 -19.61 13.41
N ALA A 50 11.81 -19.63 13.03
CA ALA A 50 12.78 -18.64 13.51
C ALA A 50 12.43 -17.22 13.05
N LEU A 51 11.94 -17.09 11.82
CA LEU A 51 11.45 -15.82 11.28
C LEU A 51 10.18 -15.36 12.02
N ASP A 52 9.28 -16.28 12.34
CA ASP A 52 8.08 -15.99 13.12
C ASP A 52 8.43 -15.46 14.52
N ASP A 53 9.34 -16.13 15.23
CA ASP A 53 9.82 -15.72 16.55
C ASP A 53 10.54 -14.36 16.50
N GLU A 54 11.44 -14.15 15.54
CA GLU A 54 12.14 -12.87 15.35
C GLU A 54 11.16 -11.71 15.16
N TRP A 55 10.17 -11.86 14.27
CA TRP A 55 9.16 -10.81 14.10
C TRP A 55 8.29 -10.59 15.34
N ALA A 56 8.04 -11.64 16.15
CA ALA A 56 7.34 -11.47 17.41
C ALA A 56 8.15 -10.62 18.42
N GLU A 57 9.45 -10.86 18.51
CA GLU A 57 10.35 -10.06 19.36
C GLU A 57 10.47 -8.61 18.87
N LEU A 58 10.68 -8.40 17.56
CA LEU A 58 10.79 -7.06 16.98
C LEU A 58 9.52 -6.24 17.24
N LEU A 59 8.35 -6.85 17.05
CA LEU A 59 7.06 -6.19 17.32
C LEU A 59 6.82 -5.93 18.82
N ALA A 60 7.38 -6.73 19.72
CA ALA A 60 7.30 -6.51 21.16
C ALA A 60 8.25 -5.41 21.64
N ALA A 61 9.35 -5.19 20.92
CA ALA A 61 10.36 -4.17 21.24
C ALA A 61 10.00 -2.76 20.75
N LEU A 62 8.94 -2.59 19.95
CA LEU A 62 8.50 -1.28 19.46
C LEU A 62 8.26 -0.29 20.62
N PRO A 63 8.67 0.99 20.47
CA PRO A 63 9.29 1.60 19.29
C PRO A 63 10.83 1.44 19.22
N ASN A 64 11.45 0.80 20.21
CA ASN A 64 12.90 0.72 20.37
C ASN A 64 13.46 -0.56 19.75
N VAL A 65 13.40 -0.63 18.43
CA VAL A 65 13.82 -1.81 17.65
C VAL A 65 15.18 -1.54 17.00
N ASP A 66 15.99 -2.60 16.89
CA ASP A 66 17.25 -2.58 16.17
C ASP A 66 17.02 -2.63 14.65
N GLU A 67 17.58 -1.66 13.93
CA GLU A 67 17.41 -1.47 12.49
C GLU A 67 18.06 -2.60 11.68
N ASP A 68 19.23 -3.08 12.12
CA ASP A 68 19.94 -4.16 11.44
C ASP A 68 19.17 -5.48 11.54
N ARG A 69 18.52 -5.73 12.69
CA ARG A 69 17.66 -6.91 12.87
C ARG A 69 16.42 -6.85 11.96
N ILE A 70 15.83 -5.67 11.80
CA ILE A 70 14.69 -5.48 10.89
C ILE A 70 15.13 -5.77 9.45
N HIS A 71 16.28 -5.24 9.02
CA HIS A 71 16.80 -5.45 7.67
C HIS A 71 17.06 -6.94 7.40
N ALA A 72 17.71 -7.64 8.33
CA ALA A 72 17.95 -9.07 8.21
C ALA A 72 16.64 -9.88 8.15
N ALA A 73 15.66 -9.57 9.01
CA ALA A 73 14.37 -10.25 9.00
C ALA A 73 13.57 -9.97 7.71
N LEU A 74 13.65 -8.76 7.16
CA LEU A 74 12.99 -8.41 5.89
C LEU A 74 13.51 -9.23 4.71
N LEU A 75 14.80 -9.59 4.68
CA LEU A 75 15.37 -10.49 3.67
C LEU A 75 14.77 -11.91 3.76
N GLY A 76 14.47 -12.37 4.98
CA GLY A 76 13.72 -13.61 5.21
C GLY A 76 12.23 -13.50 4.89
N GLY A 77 11.70 -12.28 4.81
CA GLY A 77 10.30 -11.98 4.53
C GLY A 77 9.47 -11.74 5.80
N VAL A 78 8.18 -11.43 5.61
CA VAL A 78 7.24 -11.21 6.71
C VAL A 78 6.18 -12.31 6.70
N PRO A 79 6.01 -13.08 7.81
CA PRO A 79 4.96 -14.08 7.94
C PRO A 79 3.57 -13.47 7.71
N ASP A 80 2.71 -14.19 6.99
CA ASP A 80 1.37 -13.74 6.59
C ASP A 80 0.56 -13.19 7.77
N ALA A 81 0.55 -13.92 8.90
CA ALA A 81 -0.18 -13.53 10.11
C ALA A 81 0.33 -12.24 10.77
N LYS A 82 1.57 -11.84 10.49
CA LYS A 82 2.21 -10.66 11.08
C LYS A 82 2.23 -9.45 10.14
N ARG A 83 2.01 -9.63 8.83
CA ARG A 83 1.98 -8.55 7.83
C ARG A 83 1.08 -7.38 8.23
N PRO A 84 -0.17 -7.57 8.69
CA PRO A 84 -1.04 -6.43 9.04
C PRO A 84 -0.39 -5.49 10.06
N ARG A 85 0.11 -6.06 11.17
CA ARG A 85 0.75 -5.29 12.23
C ARG A 85 2.09 -4.70 11.79
N VAL A 86 2.92 -5.47 11.08
CA VAL A 86 4.20 -4.97 10.56
C VAL A 86 3.97 -3.81 9.60
N TRP A 87 3.06 -3.95 8.63
CA TRP A 87 2.76 -2.88 7.68
C TRP A 87 2.29 -1.61 8.37
N LEU A 88 1.39 -1.73 9.35
CA LEU A 88 0.84 -0.57 10.05
C LEU A 88 1.87 0.15 10.91
N GLU A 89 2.67 -0.59 11.67
CA GLU A 89 3.64 -0.02 12.60
C GLU A 89 4.84 0.60 11.88
N PHE A 90 5.39 -0.11 10.90
CA PHE A 90 6.62 0.31 10.22
C PHE A 90 6.38 1.35 9.13
N SER A 91 5.18 1.40 8.54
CA SER A 91 4.82 2.46 7.59
C SER A 91 4.53 3.81 8.25
N GLY A 92 4.22 3.82 9.56
CA GLY A 92 3.69 4.98 10.26
C GLY A 92 2.15 5.12 10.19
N ALA A 93 1.44 4.17 9.56
CA ALA A 93 -0.01 4.21 9.42
C ALA A 93 -0.72 4.15 10.78
N ALA A 94 -0.26 3.30 11.71
CA ALA A 94 -0.85 3.17 13.04
C ALA A 94 -0.85 4.51 13.80
N GLN A 95 0.26 5.24 13.71
CA GLN A 95 0.42 6.55 14.35
C GLN A 95 -0.45 7.61 13.67
N ALA A 96 -0.52 7.59 12.34
CA ALA A 96 -1.37 8.52 11.59
C ALA A 96 -2.87 8.32 11.88
N MET A 97 -3.28 7.06 11.99
CA MET A 97 -4.62 6.66 12.43
C MET A 97 -4.93 7.19 13.83
N ALA A 98 -4.02 6.94 14.78
CA ALA A 98 -4.18 7.40 16.16
C ALA A 98 -4.24 8.93 16.26
N ALA A 99 -3.51 9.65 15.40
CA ALA A 99 -3.53 11.11 15.35
C ALA A 99 -4.83 11.68 14.77
N ARG A 100 -5.56 10.92 13.93
CA ARG A 100 -6.80 11.37 13.26
C ARG A 100 -7.85 10.25 13.26
N PRO A 101 -8.37 9.85 14.44
CA PRO A 101 -9.16 8.64 14.60
C PRO A 101 -10.51 8.67 13.87
N THR A 102 -11.11 9.84 13.67
CA THR A 102 -12.42 9.99 13.01
C THR A 102 -12.32 10.25 11.52
N LEU A 103 -11.13 10.60 11.00
CA LEU A 103 -10.97 11.13 9.64
C LEU A 103 -11.60 10.24 8.57
N TYR A 104 -11.37 8.93 8.65
CA TYR A 104 -11.92 8.00 7.67
C TYR A 104 -13.46 7.99 7.70
N ALA A 105 -14.06 7.94 8.90
CA ALA A 105 -15.51 7.99 9.05
C ALA A 105 -16.08 9.33 8.55
N ASP A 106 -15.45 10.45 8.89
CA ASP A 106 -15.85 11.79 8.47
C ASP A 106 -15.83 11.92 6.93
N LEU A 107 -14.82 11.35 6.26
CA LEU A 107 -14.74 11.30 4.80
C LEU A 107 -15.87 10.47 4.18
N LEU A 108 -16.21 9.32 4.78
CA LEU A 108 -17.33 8.50 4.29
C LEU A 108 -18.67 9.24 4.41
N GLU A 109 -18.89 9.93 5.52
CA GLU A 109 -20.08 10.77 5.71
C GLU A 109 -20.13 11.90 4.67
N GLN A 110 -19.00 12.57 4.41
CA GLN A 110 -18.90 13.61 3.39
C GLN A 110 -19.23 13.09 1.98
N VAL A 111 -18.70 11.92 1.61
CA VAL A 111 -18.97 11.27 0.32
C VAL A 111 -20.45 10.87 0.20
N ALA A 112 -21.03 10.32 1.28
CA ALA A 112 -22.44 9.94 1.33
C ALA A 112 -23.36 11.16 1.22
N ALA A 113 -23.09 12.22 1.98
CA ALA A 113 -23.85 13.47 1.93
C ALA A 113 -23.78 14.14 0.54
N SER A 114 -22.61 14.11 -0.09
CA SER A 114 -22.43 14.61 -1.45
C SER A 114 -23.31 13.85 -2.45
N SER A 115 -23.40 12.53 -2.31
CA SER A 115 -24.25 11.68 -3.14
C SER A 115 -25.75 11.91 -2.89
N ALA A 116 -26.15 12.13 -1.63
CA ALA A 116 -27.55 12.38 -1.26
C ALA A 116 -28.06 13.77 -1.67
N SER A 117 -27.18 14.77 -1.73
CA SER A 117 -27.52 16.15 -2.11
C SER A 117 -27.89 16.34 -3.59
N GLY A 118 -27.91 15.27 -4.40
CA GLY A 118 -28.26 15.33 -5.82
C GLY A 118 -27.20 16.01 -6.68
N ARG A 119 -26.00 16.27 -6.16
CA ARG A 119 -24.84 16.56 -7.03
C ARG A 119 -24.64 15.37 -7.95
N ALA A 120 -24.51 15.65 -9.25
CA ALA A 120 -24.28 14.63 -10.26
C ALA A 120 -23.13 13.71 -9.83
N GLU A 121 -23.30 12.40 -10.07
CA GLU A 121 -22.24 11.42 -9.90
C GLU A 121 -20.99 11.95 -10.60
N THR A 122 -19.90 12.09 -9.84
CA THR A 122 -18.69 12.68 -10.39
C THR A 122 -18.06 11.70 -11.38
N ALA A 123 -17.36 12.21 -12.39
CA ALA A 123 -16.61 11.36 -13.32
C ALA A 123 -15.69 10.38 -12.58
N VAL A 124 -15.15 10.80 -11.44
CA VAL A 124 -14.33 10.00 -10.52
C VAL A 124 -15.12 8.83 -9.94
N HIS A 125 -16.35 9.05 -9.45
CA HIS A 125 -17.18 7.97 -8.92
C HIS A 125 -17.51 6.94 -9.99
N SER A 126 -17.90 7.38 -11.19
CA SER A 126 -18.19 6.46 -12.29
C SER A 126 -16.96 5.69 -12.76
N GLN A 127 -15.78 6.32 -12.75
CA GLN A 127 -14.52 5.63 -13.04
C GLN A 127 -14.22 4.55 -12.00
N ILE A 128 -14.38 4.85 -10.72
CA ILE A 128 -14.25 3.86 -9.63
C ILE A 128 -15.22 2.70 -9.87
N GLU A 129 -16.51 2.96 -10.13
CA GLU A 129 -17.48 1.88 -10.35
C GLU A 129 -17.13 0.98 -11.55
N ASN A 130 -16.62 1.56 -12.62
CA ASN A 130 -16.17 0.78 -13.78
C ASN A 130 -15.00 -0.13 -13.43
N ASP A 131 -14.06 0.36 -12.61
CA ASP A 131 -12.88 -0.39 -12.21
C ASP A 131 -13.19 -1.47 -11.17
N LEU A 132 -14.16 -1.25 -10.29
CA LEU A 132 -14.64 -2.26 -9.35
C LEU A 132 -15.13 -3.53 -10.07
N ARG A 133 -15.86 -3.38 -11.18
CA ARG A 133 -16.41 -4.52 -11.96
C ARG A 133 -15.35 -5.45 -12.54
N ARG A 134 -14.14 -4.93 -12.75
CA ARG A 134 -13.00 -5.68 -13.32
C ARG A 134 -11.92 -5.99 -12.28
N THR A 135 -12.13 -5.63 -11.01
CA THR A 135 -11.20 -5.94 -9.93
C THR A 135 -11.61 -7.28 -9.32
N GLN A 136 -10.74 -8.28 -9.44
CA GLN A 136 -10.88 -9.50 -8.65
C GLN A 136 -10.47 -9.20 -7.21
N VAL A 137 -11.38 -9.36 -6.27
CA VAL A 137 -11.08 -9.20 -4.84
C VAL A 137 -10.71 -10.57 -4.28
N ASP A 138 -9.41 -10.85 -4.15
CA ASP A 138 -8.91 -12.11 -3.59
C ASP A 138 -9.18 -12.17 -2.07
N ARG A 139 -9.86 -13.24 -1.65
CA ARG A 139 -10.29 -13.47 -0.26
C ARG A 139 -9.49 -14.55 0.47
N SER A 140 -8.47 -15.13 -0.15
CA SER A 140 -7.75 -16.28 0.40
C SER A 140 -7.08 -16.00 1.76
N ALA A 141 -6.79 -14.73 2.08
CA ALA A 141 -6.11 -14.33 3.32
C ALA A 141 -7.02 -14.15 4.55
N ARG A 142 -8.33 -13.91 4.41
CA ARG A 142 -9.25 -13.69 5.56
C ARG A 142 -9.74 -14.99 6.22
N GLY A 143 -9.37 -16.16 5.69
CA GLY A 143 -9.88 -17.46 6.12
C GLY A 143 -9.31 -18.04 7.42
N ALA A 144 -8.34 -17.40 8.08
CA ALA A 144 -7.65 -17.98 9.25
C ALA A 144 -7.92 -17.27 10.60
N SER A 145 -8.67 -16.17 10.62
CA SER A 145 -8.94 -15.40 11.86
C SER A 145 -10.41 -15.02 12.01
N SER A 146 -11.33 -15.98 11.89
CA SER A 146 -12.58 -15.90 12.64
C SER A 146 -12.26 -16.18 14.11
N ARG A 147 -11.66 -15.18 14.76
CA ARG A 147 -11.39 -15.13 16.19
C ARG A 147 -12.72 -15.35 16.91
N GLY A 148 -12.73 -16.39 17.75
CA GLY A 148 -13.92 -17.09 18.16
C GLY A 148 -14.92 -16.27 18.98
N GLU A 149 -16.20 -16.53 18.70
CA GLU A 149 -17.29 -16.60 19.68
C GLU A 149 -18.54 -17.15 18.97
N ARG A 150 -18.68 -18.47 18.93
CA ARG A 150 -20.01 -19.11 18.85
C ARG A 150 -20.06 -20.29 19.80
N ALA A 151 -20.57 -19.99 20.99
CA ALA A 151 -21.13 -21.00 21.88
C ALA A 151 -22.25 -21.77 21.15
N GLY A 152 -22.30 -23.07 21.46
CA GLY A 152 -23.22 -24.13 21.03
C GLY A 152 -24.46 -23.76 20.21
N GLY A 153 -24.58 -24.39 19.04
CA GLY A 153 -25.81 -24.43 18.27
C GLY A 153 -25.73 -25.46 17.14
N SER A 154 -26.61 -26.46 17.21
CA SER A 154 -26.75 -27.64 16.35
C SER A 154 -26.56 -27.40 14.84
N ARG A 155 -25.86 -28.33 14.18
CA ARG A 155 -25.68 -28.39 12.72
C ARG A 155 -27.01 -28.72 12.03
N SER A 156 -27.45 -27.83 11.14
CA SER A 156 -28.37 -28.13 10.04
C SER A 156 -27.87 -27.40 8.80
N GLY A 157 -27.82 -28.12 7.67
CA GLY A 157 -27.14 -27.76 6.44
C GLY A 157 -27.64 -26.49 5.73
N GLY A 158 -26.76 -25.96 4.89
CA GLY A 158 -26.98 -24.80 4.03
C GLY A 158 -25.68 -24.36 3.36
N GLU A 159 -25.07 -25.20 2.52
CA GLU A 159 -24.02 -24.78 1.58
C GLU A 159 -24.71 -24.12 0.38
N GLY A 160 -24.51 -22.81 0.16
CA GLY A 160 -24.94 -22.19 -1.10
C GLY A 160 -25.21 -20.68 -1.14
N THR A 161 -25.13 -19.91 -0.05
CA THR A 161 -25.57 -18.49 -0.08
C THR A 161 -24.58 -17.46 0.47
N GLY A 162 -23.42 -17.88 1.00
CA GLY A 162 -22.41 -16.96 1.57
C GLY A 162 -21.48 -16.29 0.53
N GLY A 163 -21.46 -16.77 -0.71
CA GLY A 163 -20.53 -16.27 -1.74
C GLY A 163 -20.85 -14.84 -2.20
N GLU A 164 -22.12 -14.59 -2.52
CA GLU A 164 -22.60 -13.35 -3.13
C GLU A 164 -22.74 -12.18 -2.14
N SER A 165 -23.15 -12.45 -0.89
CA SER A 165 -23.24 -11.44 0.16
C SER A 165 -21.87 -10.84 0.49
N ASP A 166 -20.88 -11.71 0.61
CA ASP A 166 -19.55 -11.36 1.04
C ASP A 166 -18.75 -10.67 -0.09
N GLU A 167 -19.01 -11.04 -1.35
CA GLU A 167 -18.45 -10.33 -2.51
C GLU A 167 -19.02 -8.91 -2.60
N SER A 168 -20.32 -8.75 -2.39
CA SER A 168 -20.97 -7.45 -2.33
C SER A 168 -20.39 -6.57 -1.21
N GLU A 169 -20.11 -7.15 -0.04
CA GLU A 169 -19.48 -6.44 1.07
C GLU A 169 -18.03 -6.04 0.76
N ALA A 170 -17.23 -6.95 0.18
CA ALA A 170 -15.84 -6.68 -0.17
C ALA A 170 -15.72 -5.60 -1.26
N LEU A 171 -16.55 -5.66 -2.30
CA LEU A 171 -16.67 -4.59 -3.28
C LEU A 171 -17.19 -3.29 -2.65
N GLY A 172 -18.06 -3.39 -1.65
CA GLY A 172 -18.52 -2.28 -0.83
C GLY A 172 -17.37 -1.58 -0.08
N ALA A 173 -16.50 -2.35 0.57
CA ALA A 173 -15.32 -1.84 1.26
C ALA A 173 -14.32 -1.19 0.29
N LEU A 174 -14.02 -1.86 -0.82
CA LEU A 174 -13.13 -1.32 -1.85
C LEU A 174 -13.66 0.02 -2.41
N ARG A 175 -14.97 0.10 -2.68
CA ARG A 175 -15.63 1.35 -3.10
C ARG A 175 -15.45 2.47 -2.08
N ARG A 176 -15.70 2.18 -0.80
CA ARG A 176 -15.60 3.16 0.29
C ARG A 176 -14.17 3.68 0.44
N VAL A 177 -13.18 2.79 0.45
CA VAL A 177 -11.76 3.15 0.54
C VAL A 177 -11.35 4.07 -0.61
N LEU A 178 -11.67 3.69 -1.86
CA LEU A 178 -11.28 4.48 -3.04
C LEU A 178 -11.95 5.85 -3.10
N ARG A 179 -13.25 5.92 -2.74
CA ARG A 179 -13.98 7.20 -2.70
C ARG A 179 -13.49 8.10 -1.57
N ALA A 180 -13.23 7.54 -0.39
CA ALA A 180 -12.65 8.27 0.73
C ALA A 180 -11.27 8.82 0.37
N PHE A 181 -10.41 8.03 -0.30
CA PHE A 181 -9.11 8.48 -0.80
C PHE A 181 -9.25 9.64 -1.79
N ALA A 182 -10.15 9.54 -2.77
CA ALA A 182 -10.37 10.60 -3.75
C ALA A 182 -10.89 11.91 -3.11
N ALA A 183 -11.72 11.82 -2.07
CA ALA A 183 -12.18 12.97 -1.29
C ALA A 183 -11.06 13.56 -0.43
N PHE A 184 -10.20 12.70 0.13
CA PHE A 184 -9.08 13.07 0.97
C PHE A 184 -7.96 13.79 0.22
N SER A 185 -7.64 13.33 -0.99
CA SER A 185 -6.63 13.95 -1.86
C SER A 185 -7.21 14.35 -3.21
N PRO A 186 -7.96 15.47 -3.31
CA PRO A 186 -8.60 15.89 -4.56
C PRO A 186 -7.62 16.18 -5.70
N SER A 187 -6.37 16.51 -5.38
CA SER A 187 -5.32 16.80 -6.37
C SER A 187 -4.84 15.55 -7.11
N VAL A 188 -4.85 14.40 -6.44
CA VAL A 188 -4.53 13.09 -7.01
C VAL A 188 -5.81 12.44 -7.53
N SER A 189 -6.91 12.59 -6.79
CA SER A 189 -8.21 11.98 -7.08
C SER A 189 -8.08 10.45 -7.18
N TYR A 190 -8.78 9.82 -8.13
CA TYR A 190 -8.63 8.41 -8.46
C TYR A 190 -7.85 8.22 -9.76
N VAL A 191 -6.85 7.35 -9.72
CA VAL A 191 -6.12 6.89 -10.90
C VAL A 191 -6.28 5.38 -11.03
N GLN A 192 -6.53 4.94 -12.27
CA GLN A 192 -6.63 3.52 -12.61
C GLN A 192 -5.38 2.76 -12.13
N GLY A 193 -5.59 1.63 -11.46
CA GLY A 193 -4.54 0.84 -10.82
C GLY A 193 -4.66 0.85 -9.30
N MET A 194 -5.11 1.96 -8.72
CA MET A 194 -5.33 2.08 -7.27
C MET A 194 -6.32 1.04 -6.71
N ASN A 195 -7.27 0.60 -7.52
CA ASN A 195 -8.20 -0.47 -7.18
C ASN A 195 -7.50 -1.79 -6.86
N PHE A 196 -6.41 -2.13 -7.56
CA PHE A 196 -5.66 -3.36 -7.30
C PHE A 196 -4.86 -3.25 -6.02
N ILE A 197 -4.23 -2.09 -5.77
CA ILE A 197 -3.51 -1.82 -4.52
C ILE A 197 -4.46 -1.88 -3.34
N ALA A 198 -5.57 -1.13 -3.40
CA ALA A 198 -6.57 -1.11 -2.34
C ALA A 198 -7.20 -2.49 -2.10
N SER A 199 -7.45 -3.27 -3.16
CA SER A 199 -7.93 -4.65 -3.02
C SER A 199 -6.89 -5.55 -2.35
N GLY A 200 -5.61 -5.44 -2.72
CA GLY A 200 -4.52 -6.18 -2.10
C GLY A 200 -4.35 -5.84 -0.62
N LEU A 201 -4.45 -4.55 -0.26
CA LEU A 201 -4.45 -4.10 1.13
C LEU A 201 -5.65 -4.66 1.91
N LEU A 202 -6.86 -4.57 1.35
CA LEU A 202 -8.08 -5.10 1.98
C LEU A 202 -8.06 -6.62 2.18
N SER A 203 -7.23 -7.37 1.45
CA SER A 203 -7.07 -8.81 1.68
C SER A 203 -6.50 -9.13 3.07
N GLN A 204 -5.73 -8.21 3.65
CA GLN A 204 -5.01 -8.41 4.92
C GLN A 204 -5.35 -7.39 6.00
N LEU A 205 -5.89 -6.23 5.62
CA LEU A 205 -6.18 -5.12 6.51
C LEU A 205 -7.68 -4.86 6.62
N ASP A 206 -8.07 -4.26 7.75
CA ASP A 206 -9.38 -3.70 7.90
C ASP A 206 -9.56 -2.46 7.00
N GLU A 207 -10.81 -2.03 6.82
CA GLU A 207 -11.14 -1.01 5.82
C GLU A 207 -10.44 0.34 6.08
N ALA A 208 -10.44 0.81 7.32
CA ALA A 208 -9.78 2.06 7.69
C ALA A 208 -8.25 1.95 7.54
N GLU A 209 -7.68 0.81 7.95
CA GLU A 209 -6.25 0.51 7.82
C GLU A 209 -5.81 0.52 6.34
N ALA A 210 -6.58 -0.11 5.47
CA ALA A 210 -6.34 -0.12 4.03
C ALA A 210 -6.38 1.28 3.42
N PHE A 211 -7.31 2.14 3.87
CA PHE A 211 -7.33 3.55 3.46
C PHE A 211 -6.05 4.30 3.84
N TRP A 212 -5.57 4.13 5.07
CA TRP A 212 -4.34 4.79 5.53
C TRP A 212 -3.11 4.27 4.81
N MET A 213 -3.01 2.96 4.61
CA MET A 213 -1.92 2.35 3.85
C MET A 213 -1.92 2.79 2.39
N LEU A 214 -3.08 2.81 1.72
CA LEU A 214 -3.20 3.31 0.35
C LEU A 214 -2.71 4.76 0.25
N THR A 215 -3.07 5.56 1.25
CA THR A 215 -2.66 6.96 1.32
C THR A 215 -1.14 7.11 1.39
N LEU A 216 -0.47 6.31 2.21
CA LEU A 216 1.00 6.29 2.30
C LEU A 216 1.65 5.79 1.00
N VAL A 217 1.14 4.70 0.43
CA VAL A 217 1.66 4.15 -0.84
C VAL A 217 1.66 5.23 -1.92
N VAL A 218 0.55 5.95 -2.08
CA VAL A 218 0.36 6.90 -3.18
C VAL A 218 1.10 8.22 -2.93
N ALA A 219 1.04 8.73 -1.70
CA ALA A 219 1.57 10.05 -1.41
C ALA A 219 3.07 10.03 -1.08
N GLU A 220 3.56 8.94 -0.46
CA GLU A 220 4.91 8.89 0.09
C GLU A 220 5.82 7.91 -0.63
N TRP A 221 5.35 6.69 -0.92
CA TRP A 221 6.22 5.65 -1.49
C TRP A 221 6.32 5.72 -3.01
N LEU A 222 5.23 6.08 -3.69
CA LEU A 222 5.16 6.19 -5.15
C LEU A 222 4.81 7.61 -5.59
N PRO A 223 5.61 8.62 -5.17
CA PRO A 223 5.33 10.01 -5.44
C PRO A 223 5.20 10.29 -6.94
N GLY A 224 4.04 10.80 -7.36
CA GLY A 224 3.81 11.19 -8.75
C GLY A 224 3.56 10.04 -9.73
N HIS A 225 3.53 8.78 -9.27
CA HIS A 225 3.13 7.63 -10.09
C HIS A 225 1.66 7.71 -10.48
N PHE A 226 0.81 8.01 -9.50
CA PHE A 226 -0.63 8.20 -9.67
C PHE A 226 -1.00 9.67 -9.96
N SER A 227 -0.09 10.44 -10.58
CA SER A 227 -0.42 11.78 -11.05
C SER A 227 -0.99 11.73 -12.48
N PRO A 228 -1.77 12.73 -12.93
CA PRO A 228 -2.26 12.77 -14.31
C PRO A 228 -1.14 12.70 -15.37
N THR A 229 0.06 13.17 -15.02
CA THR A 229 1.24 13.14 -15.89
C THR A 229 2.13 11.91 -15.66
N MET A 230 1.82 11.06 -14.69
CA MET A 230 2.61 9.88 -14.28
C MET A 230 4.11 10.16 -14.15
N ARG A 231 4.46 11.34 -13.61
CA ARG A 231 5.83 11.84 -13.62
C ARG A 231 6.79 10.92 -12.84
N GLY A 232 6.32 10.33 -11.73
CA GLY A 232 7.11 9.38 -10.95
C GLY A 232 7.51 8.16 -11.78
N ASN A 233 6.50 7.49 -12.36
CA ASN A 233 6.71 6.35 -13.25
C ASN A 233 7.63 6.67 -14.44
N ALA A 234 7.51 7.87 -15.03
CA ALA A 234 8.36 8.29 -16.14
C ALA A 234 9.84 8.44 -15.71
N VAL A 235 10.08 8.96 -14.50
CA VAL A 235 11.43 9.04 -13.91
C VAL A 235 11.98 7.64 -13.66
N ASP A 236 11.21 6.75 -13.06
CA ASP A 236 11.68 5.40 -12.72
C ASP A 236 11.94 4.56 -13.98
N CYS A 237 11.10 4.68 -15.01
CA CYS A 237 11.37 4.10 -16.33
C CYS A 237 12.65 4.67 -16.96
N HIS A 238 12.95 5.95 -16.76
CA HIS A 238 14.18 6.57 -17.26
C HIS A 238 15.42 6.03 -16.53
N VAL A 239 15.35 5.92 -15.20
CA VAL A 239 16.41 5.34 -14.36
C VAL A 239 16.65 3.88 -14.74
N LEU A 240 15.59 3.08 -14.87
CA LEU A 240 15.70 1.68 -15.31
C LEU A 240 16.35 1.56 -16.69
N GLY A 241 16.05 2.48 -17.62
CA GLY A 241 16.72 2.52 -18.92
C GLY A 241 18.21 2.88 -18.82
N ALA A 242 18.60 3.75 -17.89
CA ALA A 242 20.00 4.06 -17.66
C ALA A 242 20.75 2.86 -17.05
N LEU A 243 20.16 2.21 -16.05
CA LEU A 243 20.72 0.99 -15.44
C LEU A 243 20.83 -0.15 -16.45
N SER A 244 19.80 -0.36 -17.28
CA SER A 244 19.84 -1.38 -18.33
C SER A 244 21.00 -1.17 -19.31
N ARG A 245 21.37 0.08 -19.62
CA ARG A 245 22.54 0.37 -20.48
C ARG A 245 23.86 0.15 -19.76
N ALA A 246 23.91 0.40 -18.45
CA ALA A 246 25.12 0.22 -17.65
C ALA A 246 25.40 -1.26 -17.37
N ASP A 247 24.38 -2.01 -16.93
CA ASP A 247 24.54 -3.35 -16.37
C ASP A 247 24.26 -4.46 -17.41
N CYS A 248 23.42 -4.17 -18.40
CA CYS A 248 22.97 -5.12 -19.42
C CYS A 248 23.03 -4.55 -20.86
N PRO A 249 24.20 -4.06 -21.32
CA PRO A 249 24.31 -3.29 -22.57
C PRO A 249 23.81 -4.04 -23.81
N HIS A 250 24.08 -5.35 -23.92
CA HIS A 250 23.59 -6.16 -25.05
C HIS A 250 22.06 -6.24 -25.12
N LEU A 251 21.38 -6.27 -23.96
CA LEU A 251 19.92 -6.23 -23.91
C LEU A 251 19.42 -4.85 -24.32
N ALA A 252 20.03 -3.79 -23.80
CA ALA A 252 19.64 -2.41 -24.12
C ALA A 252 19.78 -2.13 -25.62
N GLU A 253 20.90 -2.49 -26.24
CA GLU A 253 21.11 -2.37 -27.70
C GLU A 253 20.05 -3.14 -28.49
N ARG A 254 19.66 -4.34 -28.02
CA ARG A 254 18.64 -5.13 -28.71
C ARG A 254 17.25 -4.53 -28.59
N LEU A 255 16.89 -3.97 -27.42
CA LEU A 255 15.63 -3.26 -27.23
C LEU A 255 15.57 -2.01 -28.11
N GLU A 256 16.65 -1.24 -28.18
CA GLU A 256 16.77 -0.07 -29.05
C GLU A 256 16.66 -0.44 -30.54
N ALA A 257 17.33 -1.51 -30.98
CA ALA A 257 17.24 -1.99 -32.36
C ALA A 257 15.84 -2.51 -32.76
N LEU A 258 14.97 -2.79 -31.79
CA LEU A 258 13.59 -3.23 -31.99
C LEU A 258 12.56 -2.11 -31.73
N ASP A 259 13.01 -0.87 -31.48
CA ASP A 259 12.17 0.26 -31.07
C ASP A 259 11.33 -0.02 -29.81
N VAL A 260 11.80 -0.93 -28.94
CA VAL A 260 11.14 -1.26 -27.67
C VAL A 260 11.66 -0.34 -26.58
N THR A 261 10.80 0.57 -26.13
CA THR A 261 11.14 1.52 -25.06
C THR A 261 10.88 0.93 -23.68
N VAL A 262 11.67 1.32 -22.68
CA VAL A 262 11.48 0.87 -21.29
C VAL A 262 10.07 1.19 -20.75
N PRO A 263 9.46 2.37 -21.00
CA PRO A 263 8.08 2.63 -20.59
C PRO A 263 7.06 1.63 -21.15
N LEU A 264 7.27 1.07 -22.34
CA LEU A 264 6.37 0.07 -22.93
C LEU A 264 6.32 -1.22 -22.10
N LEU A 265 7.43 -1.57 -21.45
CA LEU A 265 7.58 -2.79 -20.66
C LEU A 265 7.29 -2.55 -19.18
N ALA A 266 7.91 -1.52 -18.61
CA ALA A 266 8.06 -1.35 -17.17
C ALA A 266 6.97 -0.47 -16.53
N THR A 267 6.15 0.25 -17.31
CA THR A 267 5.08 1.09 -16.72
C THR A 267 4.13 0.27 -15.85
N ARG A 268 3.85 -0.99 -16.24
CA ARG A 268 3.00 -1.89 -15.43
C ARG A 268 3.77 -2.55 -14.28
N TRP A 269 5.10 -2.56 -14.30
CA TRP A 269 5.87 -3.12 -13.19
C TRP A 269 5.91 -2.18 -12.00
N PHE A 270 5.93 -0.86 -12.26
CA PHE A 270 5.95 0.18 -11.24
C PHE A 270 4.55 0.61 -10.75
N LEU A 271 3.48 0.05 -11.29
CA LEU A 271 2.08 0.35 -10.95
C LEU A 271 1.34 -0.88 -10.42
#